data_AF-A0A3D3W7U1-F1
#
_entry.id   AF-A0A3D3W7U1-F1
#
_cell.length_a   1.000
_cell.length_b   1.000
_cell.length_c   1.000
_cell.angle_alpha   90.00
_cell.angle_beta   90.00
_cell.angle_gamma   90.00
#
_symmetry.space_group_name_H-M   'P 1'
#
loop_
_entity.id
_entity.type
_entity.pdbx_description
1 polymer ?
#
loop_
_entity_poly.entity_id
_entity_poly.type
_entity_poly.pdbx_seq_one_letter_code
_entity_poly.pdbx_strand_id
1 'polypeptide(L)'
;MGQSLMVEQTKRKSFARIKEVLEMPNLIEVQQDSYKWFMDIGIREMFQDISPIQDFTGNLVLEFIDYSLGEPKYQVEECKERDATYAASLRVKVRLINKETGEVKEQEV
;
A
#
# COMPACT_ATOMS: atom_id res chain seq x y z
N MET A 1 20.76 25.08 3.82
CA MET A 1 22.22 24.87 3.78
C MET A 1 22.55 23.70 4.70
N GLY A 2 22.24 22.46 4.29
CA GLY A 2 22.51 21.25 5.08
C GLY A 2 23.86 20.68 4.67
N GLN A 3 24.81 20.60 5.59
CA GLN A 3 26.13 20.03 5.36
C GLN A 3 26.00 18.54 5.00
N SER A 4 26.53 18.16 3.83
CA SER A 4 26.75 16.77 3.45
C SER A 4 27.83 16.20 4.35
N LEU A 5 27.45 15.36 5.32
CA LEU A 5 28.38 14.55 6.08
C LEU A 5 28.88 13.43 5.16
N MET A 6 30.02 13.64 4.53
CA MET A 6 30.78 12.55 3.92
C MET A 6 31.21 11.61 5.06
N VAL A 7 30.58 10.43 5.15
CA VAL A 7 31.00 9.37 6.05
C VAL A 7 32.36 8.88 5.56
N GLU A 8 33.43 9.33 6.20
CA GLU A 8 34.77 8.79 5.94
C GLU A 8 34.77 7.33 6.40
N GLN A 9 34.82 6.42 5.43
CA GLN A 9 34.89 4.99 5.69
C GLN A 9 36.18 4.69 6.46
N THR A 10 36.05 4.32 7.74
CA THR A 10 37.19 3.93 8.56
C THR A 10 37.89 2.71 7.93
N LYS A 11 39.20 2.80 7.71
CA LYS A 11 39.98 1.69 7.14
C LYS A 11 40.03 0.51 8.12
N ARG A 12 39.16 -0.47 7.89
CA ARG A 12 39.13 -1.73 8.65
C ARG A 12 40.06 -2.76 8.02
N LYS A 13 41.02 -3.27 8.81
CA LYS A 13 41.85 -4.40 8.36
C LYS A 13 41.07 -5.71 8.52
N SER A 14 40.81 -6.40 7.41
CA SER A 14 40.18 -7.73 7.37
C SER A 14 41.24 -8.83 7.24
N PHE A 15 41.09 -9.92 7.99
CA PHE A 15 41.91 -11.15 7.86
C PHE A 15 41.15 -12.29 7.17
N ALA A 16 39.99 -11.98 6.57
CA ALA A 16 39.18 -12.95 5.84
C ALA A 16 40.01 -13.59 4.71
N ARG A 17 39.99 -14.92 4.64
CA ARG A 17 40.74 -15.71 3.64
C ARG A 17 39.86 -16.19 2.49
N ILE A 18 38.54 -16.15 2.67
CA ILE A 18 37.53 -16.55 1.69
C ILE A 18 36.99 -15.28 1.04
N LYS A 19 36.85 -15.30 -0.28
CA LYS A 19 36.23 -14.20 -1.03
C LYS A 19 34.72 -14.27 -0.88
N GLU A 20 34.11 -13.13 -0.58
CA GLU A 20 32.66 -12.97 -0.66
C GLU A 20 32.25 -13.05 -2.14
N VAL A 21 31.34 -13.95 -2.47
CA VAL A 21 30.92 -14.24 -3.85
C VAL A 21 29.62 -13.55 -4.24
N LEU A 22 28.93 -12.97 -3.25
CA LEU A 22 27.68 -12.24 -3.40
C LEU A 22 27.76 -10.99 -2.54
N GLU A 23 27.13 -9.91 -2.98
CA GLU A 23 27.01 -8.69 -2.18
C GLU A 23 25.91 -8.85 -1.13
N MET A 24 26.01 -8.07 -0.06
CA MET A 24 24.97 -8.02 0.95
C MET A 24 23.68 -7.44 0.35
N PRO A 25 22.54 -8.15 0.46
CA PRO A 25 21.28 -7.66 -0.08
C PRO A 25 20.75 -6.49 0.77
N ASN A 26 19.69 -5.86 0.28
CA ASN A 26 18.99 -4.84 1.05
C ASN A 26 18.27 -5.51 2.23
N LEU A 27 18.78 -5.33 3.44
CA LEU A 27 18.27 -6.02 4.64
C LEU A 27 16.83 -5.63 5.02
N ILE A 28 16.27 -4.58 4.43
CA ILE A 28 14.88 -4.16 4.61
C ILE A 28 14.00 -4.43 3.38
N GLU A 29 14.51 -5.16 2.38
CA GLU A 29 13.79 -5.47 1.14
C GLU A 29 12.47 -6.16 1.40
N VAL A 30 12.44 -7.16 2.28
CA VAL A 30 11.23 -7.93 2.61
C VAL A 30 10.10 -7.01 3.09
N GLN A 31 10.42 -5.98 3.86
CA GLN A 31 9.42 -5.03 4.37
C GLN A 31 8.89 -4.12 3.25
N GLN A 32 9.79 -3.61 2.39
CA GLN A 32 9.43 -2.75 1.27
C GLN A 32 8.62 -3.51 0.23
N ASP A 33 9.08 -4.70 -0.15
CA ASP A 33 8.48 -5.52 -1.20
C ASP A 33 7.13 -6.08 -0.76
N SER A 34 6.99 -6.53 0.48
CA SER A 34 5.72 -7.01 1.01
C SER A 34 4.66 -5.90 1.02
N TYR A 35 5.02 -4.69 1.43
CA TYR A 35 4.08 -3.57 1.44
C TYR A 35 3.74 -3.11 0.03
N LYS A 36 4.74 -3.02 -0.86
CA LYS A 36 4.52 -2.70 -2.28
C LYS A 36 3.59 -3.70 -2.94
N TRP A 37 3.82 -5.00 -2.75
CA TRP A 37 2.94 -6.05 -3.25
C TRP A 37 1.50 -5.89 -2.73
N PHE A 38 1.33 -5.63 -1.43
CA PHE A 38 0.01 -5.41 -0.84
C PHE A 38 -0.72 -4.22 -1.49
N MET A 39 0.00 -3.13 -1.74
CA MET A 39 -0.55 -1.90 -2.31
C MET A 39 -0.85 -2.02 -3.81
N ASP A 40 -0.05 -2.76 -4.56
CA ASP A 40 -0.19 -2.92 -6.02
C ASP A 40 -1.18 -4.04 -6.39
N ILE A 41 -1.23 -5.10 -5.59
CA ILE A 41 -1.94 -6.35 -5.92
C ILE A 41 -2.92 -6.74 -4.80
N GLY A 42 -2.44 -6.82 -3.56
CA GLY A 42 -3.21 -7.41 -2.45
C GLY A 42 -4.56 -6.74 -2.18
N ILE A 43 -4.63 -5.40 -2.23
CA ILE A 43 -5.89 -4.66 -2.03
C ILE A 43 -6.91 -5.01 -3.12
N ARG A 44 -6.46 -5.07 -4.39
CA ARG A 44 -7.32 -5.39 -5.53
C ARG A 44 -7.85 -6.82 -5.43
N GLU A 45 -6.98 -7.78 -5.12
CA GLU A 45 -7.36 -9.18 -4.94
C GLU A 45 -8.39 -9.35 -3.82
N MET A 46 -8.18 -8.70 -2.68
CA MET A 46 -9.12 -8.75 -1.55
C MET A 46 -10.51 -8.23 -1.93
N PHE A 47 -10.59 -7.10 -2.66
CA PHE A 47 -11.88 -6.58 -3.10
C PHE A 47 -12.55 -7.44 -4.17
N GLN A 48 -11.77 -8.07 -5.05
CA GLN A 48 -12.30 -9.01 -6.03
C GLN A 48 -12.85 -10.28 -5.39
N ASP A 49 -12.21 -10.78 -4.33
CA ASP A 49 -12.65 -12.00 -3.61
C ASP A 49 -14.03 -11.84 -2.97
N ILE A 50 -14.33 -10.65 -2.42
CA ILE A 50 -15.63 -10.38 -1.79
C ILE A 50 -16.71 -9.95 -2.80
N SER A 51 -16.36 -9.68 -4.06
CA SER A 51 -17.28 -9.11 -5.06
C SER A 51 -17.76 -10.17 -6.07
N PRO A 52 -19.03 -10.13 -6.53
CA PRO A 52 -20.09 -9.22 -6.13
C PRO A 52 -20.75 -9.61 -4.80
N ILE A 53 -21.16 -8.60 -4.02
CA ILE A 53 -21.97 -8.79 -2.82
C ILE A 53 -23.45 -8.71 -3.22
N GLN A 54 -24.25 -9.67 -2.79
CA GLN A 54 -25.69 -9.71 -3.08
C GLN A 54 -26.51 -9.66 -1.80
N ASP A 55 -27.66 -9.00 -1.84
CA ASP A 55 -28.62 -9.04 -0.74
C ASP A 55 -29.34 -10.40 -0.66
N PHE A 56 -30.11 -10.63 0.40
CA PHE A 56 -30.79 -11.92 0.63
C PHE A 56 -31.86 -12.25 -0.42
N THR A 57 -32.42 -11.24 -1.10
CA THR A 57 -33.39 -11.45 -2.19
C THR A 57 -32.71 -11.67 -3.55
N GLY A 58 -31.43 -11.28 -3.67
CA GLY A 58 -30.67 -11.29 -4.91
C GLY A 58 -30.99 -10.14 -5.87
N ASN A 59 -31.85 -9.20 -5.46
CA ASN A 59 -32.29 -8.06 -6.27
C ASN A 59 -31.28 -6.91 -6.29
N LEU A 60 -30.49 -6.75 -5.22
CA LEU A 60 -29.44 -5.73 -5.11
C LEU A 60 -28.06 -6.39 -5.21
N VAL A 61 -27.24 -5.88 -6.13
CA VAL A 61 -25.87 -6.34 -6.35
C VAL A 61 -24.90 -5.18 -6.19
N LEU A 62 -23.92 -5.33 -5.30
CA LEU A 62 -22.83 -4.38 -5.12
C LEU A 62 -21.55 -4.93 -5.74
N GLU A 63 -21.05 -4.26 -6.76
CA GLU A 63 -19.82 -4.59 -7.47
C GLU A 63 -18.71 -3.61 -7.08
N PHE A 64 -17.51 -4.16 -6.89
CA PHE A 64 -16.30 -3.37 -6.79
C PHE A 64 -15.78 -3.06 -8.20
N ILE A 65 -15.49 -1.78 -8.48
CA ILE A 65 -14.92 -1.36 -9.77
C ILE A 65 -13.42 -1.13 -9.63
N ASP A 66 -13.03 -0.23 -8.71
CA ASP A 66 -11.63 0.17 -8.54
C ASP A 66 -11.41 0.83 -7.17
N TYR A 67 -10.16 1.13 -6.85
CA TYR A 67 -9.78 1.91 -5.67
C TYR A 67 -8.72 2.96 -6.00
N SER A 68 -8.64 3.99 -5.17
CA SER A 68 -7.58 4.98 -5.22
C SER A 68 -7.04 5.24 -3.82
N LEU A 69 -5.74 5.53 -3.74
CA LEU A 69 -5.09 5.96 -2.51
C LEU A 69 -4.76 7.45 -2.66
N GLY A 70 -5.19 8.23 -1.69
CA GLY A 70 -4.87 9.64 -1.59
C GLY A 70 -3.46 9.87 -1.06
N GLU A 71 -3.07 11.14 -0.95
CA GLU A 71 -1.82 11.50 -0.33
C GLU A 71 -1.92 11.46 1.21
N PRO A 72 -0.82 11.13 1.92
CA PRO A 72 -0.75 11.25 3.35
C PRO A 72 -1.06 12.68 3.81
N LYS A 73 -1.87 12.81 4.87
CA LYS A 73 -2.32 14.13 5.37
C LYS A 73 -1.18 14.97 5.95
N TYR A 74 -0.17 14.31 6.52
CA TYR A 74 0.96 14.92 7.22
C TYR A 74 2.25 14.24 6.80
N GLN A 75 3.39 14.92 6.97
CA GLN A 75 4.69 14.31 6.78
C GLN A 75 5.09 13.45 8.00
N VAL A 76 6.05 12.55 7.80
CA VAL A 76 6.50 11.62 8.85
C VAL A 76 6.99 12.34 10.10
N GLU A 77 7.75 13.44 9.97
CA GLU A 77 8.25 14.18 11.14
C GLU A 77 7.12 14.87 11.91
N GLU A 78 6.15 15.47 11.21
CA GLU A 78 4.98 16.06 11.85
C GLU A 78 4.14 15.00 12.58
N CYS A 79 3.98 13.80 12.01
CA CYS A 79 3.31 12.69 12.67
C CYS A 79 4.00 12.29 13.98
N LYS A 80 5.34 12.24 14.00
CA LYS A 80 6.11 11.94 15.22
C LYS A 80 5.97 13.03 16.27
N GLU A 81 6.02 14.30 15.88
CA GLU A 81 5.92 15.44 16.80
C GLU A 81 4.54 15.55 17.46
N ARG A 82 3.49 15.16 16.72
CA ARG A 82 2.09 15.34 17.13
C ARG A 82 1.42 14.05 17.62
N ASP A 83 2.18 12.97 17.80
CA ASP A 83 1.68 11.63 18.10
C ASP A 83 0.52 11.20 17.16
N ALA A 84 0.62 11.56 15.88
CA ALA A 84 -0.37 11.27 14.86
C ALA A 84 0.03 10.07 14.00
N THR A 85 -0.96 9.40 13.39
CA THR A 85 -0.70 8.29 12.47
C THR A 85 -0.38 8.79 11.07
N TYR A 86 0.74 8.34 10.49
CA TYR A 86 1.07 8.56 9.09
C TYR A 86 0.22 7.62 8.22
N ALA A 87 -0.80 8.17 7.55
CA ALA A 87 -1.76 7.40 6.76
C ALA A 87 -2.28 8.19 5.56
N ALA A 88 -2.62 7.47 4.50
CA ALA A 88 -3.28 7.93 3.29
C ALA A 88 -4.75 7.47 3.27
N SER A 89 -5.64 8.24 2.64
CA SER A 89 -7.04 7.84 2.51
C SER A 89 -7.21 6.81 1.40
N LEU A 90 -7.85 5.67 1.69
CA LEU A 90 -8.33 4.74 0.68
C LEU A 90 -9.74 5.14 0.26
N ARG A 91 -9.96 5.33 -1.04
CA ARG A 91 -11.29 5.54 -1.64
C ARG A 91 -11.62 4.39 -2.56
N VAL A 92 -12.88 3.98 -2.58
CA VAL A 92 -13.31 2.83 -3.37
C VAL A 92 -14.47 3.23 -4.29
N LYS A 93 -14.35 2.88 -5.57
CA LYS A 93 -15.42 3.04 -6.55
C LYS A 93 -16.25 1.77 -6.60
N VAL A 94 -17.52 1.90 -6.22
CA VAL A 94 -18.50 0.81 -6.22
C VAL A 94 -19.63 1.08 -7.20
N ARG A 95 -20.29 0.01 -7.64
CA ARG A 95 -21.52 0.05 -8.43
C ARG A 95 -22.62 -0.74 -7.73
N LEU A 96 -23.75 -0.09 -7.47
CA LEU A 96 -24.97 -0.74 -7.00
C LEU A 96 -25.91 -0.94 -8.19
N ILE A 97 -26.33 -2.19 -8.42
CA ILE A 97 -27.27 -2.59 -9.45
C ILE A 97 -28.56 -3.07 -8.78
N ASN A 98 -29.68 -2.47 -9.13
CA ASN A 98 -31.01 -2.95 -8.77
C ASN A 98 -31.62 -3.72 -9.95
N LYS A 99 -31.74 -5.04 -9.81
CA LYS A 99 -32.26 -5.92 -10.87
C LYS A 99 -33.76 -5.74 -11.12
N GLU A 100 -34.53 -5.28 -10.14
CA GLU A 100 -35.98 -5.08 -10.28
C GLU A 100 -36.30 -3.82 -11.08
N THR A 101 -35.58 -2.73 -10.82
CA THR A 101 -35.80 -1.44 -11.50
C THR A 101 -34.90 -1.25 -12.72
N GLY A 102 -33.83 -2.03 -12.85
CA GLY A 102 -32.76 -1.83 -13.84
C GLY A 102 -31.83 -0.65 -13.53
N GLU A 103 -31.98 -0.03 -12.35
CA GLU A 103 -31.19 1.14 -11.97
C GLU A 103 -29.74 0.75 -11.63
N VAL A 104 -28.79 1.54 -12.13
CA VAL A 104 -27.35 1.39 -11.86
C VAL A 104 -26.83 2.70 -11.28
N LYS A 105 -26.20 2.62 -10.11
CA LYS A 105 -25.55 3.76 -9.44
C LYS A 105 -24.09 3.47 -9.19
N GLU A 106 -23.20 4.31 -9.71
CA GLU A 106 -21.77 4.30 -9.36
C GLU A 106 -21.48 5.39 -8.34
N GLN A 107 -20.69 5.06 -7.32
CA GLN A 107 -20.28 6.01 -6.28
C GLN A 107 -18.86 5.73 -5.83
N GLU A 108 -18.13 6.79 -5.52
CA GLU A 108 -16.86 6.72 -4.79
C GLU A 108 -17.13 6.96 -3.30
N VAL A 109 -16.63 6.06 -2.46
CA VAL A 109 -16.81 6.06 -1.00
C VAL A 109 -15.44 6.17 -0.32
#